data_AF-A0A4R8UC17-F1
#
_entry.id   AF-A0A4R8UC17-F1
#
_cell.length_a   1.000
_cell.length_b   1.000
_cell.length_c   1.000
_cell.angle_alpha   90.00
_cell.angle_beta   90.00
_cell.angle_gamma   90.00
#
_symmetry.space_group_name_H-M   'P 1'
#
loop_
_entity.id
_entity.type
_entity.pdbx_description
1 polymer ?
#
loop_
_entity_poly.entity_id
_entity_poly.type
_entity_poly.pdbx_seq_one_letter_code
_entity_poly.pdbx_strand_id
1 'polypeptide(L)'
;MARILHRVMTVELGYERYGAFGGDIGGTVAAWLGALFPDEVAGIHMIHPPFPADFDARPLTPAEEAFLASEEKYDESDGGYSAIMITRPDTIAAALNDSPIGLAAWIVDKLRDWSDCGGDLATRFDFDTILSMVIPVLGDGPRSGRQCASTTTSATIRPGRRSPYRRRSR
;
A
#
# COMPACT_ATOMS: atom_id res chain seq x y z
N MET A 1 8.38 9.07 -0.22
CA MET A 1 8.85 8.25 0.92
C MET A 1 10.37 8.10 0.94
N ALA A 2 11.01 7.50 -0.07
CA ALA A 2 12.46 7.23 -0.08
C ALA A 2 13.34 8.43 0.33
N ARG A 3 13.13 9.62 -0.24
CA ARG A 3 13.89 10.84 0.14
C ARG A 3 13.77 11.21 1.62
N ILE A 4 12.60 10.98 2.22
CA ILE A 4 12.35 11.28 3.64
C ILE A 4 13.14 10.30 4.51
N LEU A 5 13.05 9.00 4.20
CA LEU A 5 13.81 7.98 4.94
C LEU A 5 15.32 8.17 4.79
N HIS A 6 15.80 8.51 3.59
CA HIS A 6 17.21 8.86 3.40
C HIS A 6 17.64 10.04 4.27
N ARG A 7 16.83 11.12 4.33
CA ARG A 7 17.11 12.26 5.22
C ARG A 7 17.15 11.85 6.69
N VAL A 8 16.26 10.96 7.14
CA VAL A 8 16.31 10.43 8.50
C VAL A 8 17.64 9.71 8.74
N MET A 9 18.06 8.83 7.82
CA MET A 9 19.30 8.09 7.98
C MET A 9 20.54 9.00 8.00
N THR A 10 20.63 9.96 7.08
CA THR A 10 21.84 10.77 6.91
C THR A 10 21.86 12.00 7.81
N VAL A 11 20.78 12.76 7.87
CA VAL A 11 20.73 14.04 8.59
C VAL A 11 20.39 13.85 10.06
N GLU A 12 19.38 13.06 10.37
CA GLU A 12 18.88 12.95 11.75
C GLU A 12 19.67 11.90 12.55
N LEU A 13 20.07 10.79 11.90
CA LEU A 13 20.80 9.69 12.55
C LEU A 13 22.30 9.68 12.24
N GLY A 14 22.77 10.44 11.25
CA GLY A 14 24.20 10.59 10.95
C GLY A 14 24.87 9.40 10.27
N TYR A 15 24.10 8.48 9.67
CA TYR A 15 24.67 7.35 8.93
C TYR A 15 25.17 7.78 7.55
N GLU A 16 26.48 7.74 7.35
CA GLU A 16 27.11 8.02 6.05
C GLU A 16 26.83 6.92 5.01
N ARG A 17 26.64 5.68 5.46
CA ARG A 17 26.32 4.54 4.61
C ARG A 17 25.43 3.53 5.35
N TYR A 18 24.39 3.01 4.70
CA TYR A 18 23.42 2.11 5.33
C TYR A 18 22.84 1.08 4.36
N GLY A 19 22.36 -0.04 4.88
CA GLY A 19 21.57 -1.02 4.13
C GLY A 19 20.07 -0.74 4.24
N ALA A 20 19.30 -1.09 3.22
CA ALA A 20 17.84 -1.00 3.26
C ALA A 20 17.20 -2.38 3.15
N PHE A 21 16.23 -2.66 4.02
CA PHE A 21 15.39 -3.86 3.96
C PHE A 21 13.94 -3.49 3.69
N GLY A 22 13.24 -4.27 2.86
CA GLY A 22 11.82 -4.06 2.63
C GLY A 22 11.10 -5.24 1.98
N GLY A 23 9.87 -5.50 2.44
CA GLY A 23 8.85 -6.26 1.73
C GLY A 23 7.64 -5.38 1.45
N ASP A 24 6.67 -5.89 0.69
CA ASP A 24 5.44 -5.17 0.33
C ASP A 24 5.75 -3.73 -0.17
N ILE A 25 5.00 -2.70 0.26
CA ILE A 25 5.25 -1.30 -0.07
C ILE A 25 6.67 -0.86 0.35
N GLY A 26 7.21 -1.43 1.44
CA GLY A 26 8.57 -1.19 1.91
C GLY A 26 9.64 -1.65 0.92
N GLY A 27 9.38 -2.72 0.16
CA GLY A 27 10.25 -3.20 -0.92
C GLY A 27 10.39 -2.15 -2.03
N THR A 28 9.27 -1.55 -2.44
CA THR A 28 9.25 -0.41 -3.39
C THR A 28 10.05 0.77 -2.86
N VAL A 29 9.90 1.10 -1.59
CA VAL A 29 10.67 2.19 -1.00
C VAL A 29 12.17 1.87 -0.95
N ALA A 30 12.55 0.63 -0.59
CA ALA A 30 13.94 0.18 -0.57
C ALA A 30 14.57 0.20 -1.98
N ALA A 31 13.85 -0.24 -3.01
CA ALA A 31 14.28 -0.16 -4.39
C ALA A 31 14.54 1.30 -4.82
N TRP A 32 13.62 2.22 -4.49
CA TRP A 32 13.82 3.65 -4.76
C TRP A 32 14.97 4.26 -3.96
N LEU A 33 15.23 3.81 -2.74
CA LEU A 33 16.40 4.24 -1.97
C LEU A 33 17.69 3.87 -2.70
N GLY A 34 17.84 2.60 -3.11
CA GLY A 34 19.01 2.15 -3.85
C GLY A 34 19.18 2.85 -5.19
N ALA A 35 18.08 3.12 -5.90
CA ALA A 35 18.12 3.81 -7.20
C ALA A 35 18.47 5.30 -7.09
N LEU A 36 18.02 5.98 -6.03
CA LEU A 36 18.19 7.44 -5.89
C LEU A 36 19.44 7.85 -5.09
N PHE A 37 19.95 6.97 -4.23
CA PHE A 37 21.05 7.26 -3.30
C PHE A 37 22.10 6.13 -3.31
N PRO A 38 22.70 5.81 -4.47
CA PRO A 38 23.57 4.65 -4.61
C PRO A 38 24.90 4.77 -3.85
N ASP A 39 25.34 5.98 -3.51
CA ASP A 39 26.59 6.19 -2.78
C ASP A 39 26.43 5.89 -1.28
N GLU A 40 25.29 6.27 -0.69
CA GLU A 40 24.98 6.06 0.72
C GLU A 40 24.29 4.70 0.98
N VAL A 41 23.58 4.13 0.00
CA VAL A 41 22.92 2.83 0.15
C VAL A 41 23.90 1.70 -0.18
N ALA A 42 24.40 1.03 0.86
CA ALA A 42 25.36 -0.08 0.72
C ALA A 42 24.78 -1.31 0.02
N GLY A 43 23.46 -1.50 0.10
CA GLY A 43 22.76 -2.62 -0.51
C GLY A 43 21.29 -2.66 -0.09
N ILE A 44 20.50 -3.39 -0.87
CA ILE A 44 19.07 -3.61 -0.61
C ILE A 44 18.81 -5.10 -0.39
N HIS A 45 18.05 -5.44 0.65
CA HIS A 45 17.54 -6.79 0.87
C HIS A 45 16.01 -6.74 0.78
N MET A 46 15.43 -7.55 -0.10
CA MET A 46 13.99 -7.57 -0.32
C MET A 46 13.46 -8.98 -0.24
N ILE A 47 12.28 -9.13 0.37
CA ILE A 47 11.56 -10.40 0.45
C ILE A 47 10.38 -10.47 -0.53
N HIS A 48 9.96 -9.33 -1.06
CA HIS A 48 8.89 -9.22 -2.05
C HIS A 48 9.24 -8.08 -3.04
N PRO A 49 9.92 -8.38 -4.15
CA PRO A 49 10.34 -7.36 -5.10
C PRO A 49 9.14 -6.81 -5.90
N PRO A 50 9.00 -5.48 -6.02
CA PRO A 50 7.81 -4.83 -6.59
C PRO A 50 7.84 -4.70 -8.12
N PHE A 51 8.94 -5.10 -8.75
CA PHE A 51 9.09 -5.05 -10.20
C PHE A 51 9.19 -6.49 -10.71
N PRO A 52 8.41 -6.86 -11.74
CA PRO A 52 8.69 -8.12 -12.42
C PRO A 52 10.12 -8.04 -12.91
N ALA A 53 10.91 -9.09 -12.64
CA ALA A 53 12.16 -9.23 -13.37
C ALA A 53 11.80 -9.29 -14.85
N ASP A 54 12.47 -8.51 -15.69
CA ASP A 54 12.36 -8.69 -17.13
C ASP A 54 12.99 -10.05 -17.45
N PHE A 55 12.15 -11.09 -17.52
CA PHE A 55 12.59 -12.47 -17.74
C PHE A 55 12.83 -12.69 -19.24
N ASP A 56 13.80 -11.97 -19.80
CA ASP A 56 14.43 -12.33 -21.08
C ASP A 56 15.19 -13.68 -20.96
N ALA A 57 15.37 -14.17 -19.73
CA ALA A 57 15.87 -15.50 -19.42
C ALA A 57 14.82 -16.58 -19.69
N ARG A 58 14.50 -16.80 -20.97
CA ARG A 58 13.76 -17.98 -21.44
C ARG A 58 14.76 -19.11 -21.79
N PRO A 59 14.38 -20.39 -21.61
CA PRO A 59 13.09 -20.88 -21.14
C PRO A 59 12.96 -20.85 -19.61
N LEU A 60 11.73 -20.68 -19.12
CA LEU A 60 11.40 -20.82 -17.70
C LEU A 60 11.42 -22.30 -17.31
N THR A 61 11.78 -22.57 -16.07
CA THR A 61 11.60 -23.87 -15.44
C THR A 61 10.13 -24.11 -15.08
N PRO A 62 9.68 -25.37 -14.93
CA PRO A 62 8.31 -25.67 -14.50
C PRO A 62 7.96 -25.04 -13.14
N ALA A 63 8.94 -24.83 -12.26
CA ALA A 63 8.73 -24.17 -10.97
C ALA A 63 8.47 -22.67 -11.13
N GLU A 64 9.19 -21.99 -12.03
CA GLU A 64 8.96 -20.58 -12.34
C GLU A 64 7.62 -20.36 -13.05
N GLU A 65 7.23 -21.25 -13.96
CA GLU A 65 5.90 -21.22 -14.59
C GLU A 65 4.78 -21.40 -13.56
N ALA A 66 4.93 -22.37 -12.64
CA ALA A 66 3.97 -22.59 -11.57
C ALA A 66 3.87 -21.38 -10.62
N PHE A 67 4.99 -20.75 -10.30
CA PHE A 67 5.03 -19.53 -9.49
C PHE A 67 4.28 -18.38 -10.17
N LEU A 68 4.58 -18.08 -11.44
CA LEU A 68 3.91 -17.00 -12.17
C LEU A 68 2.40 -17.25 -12.32
N ALA A 69 1.98 -18.50 -12.55
CA ALA A 69 0.57 -18.85 -12.59
C ALA A 69 -0.12 -18.70 -11.22
N SER A 70 0.60 -18.92 -10.11
CA SER A 70 0.07 -18.70 -8.76
C SER A 70 -0.12 -17.22 -8.44
N GLU A 71 0.79 -16.35 -8.89
CA GLU A 71 0.70 -14.89 -8.75
C GLU A 71 -0.51 -14.33 -9.51
N GLU A 72 -0.72 -14.77 -10.77
CA GLU A 72 -1.87 -14.31 -11.58
C GLU A 72 -3.21 -14.67 -10.90
N LYS A 73 -3.33 -15.88 -10.37
CA LYS A 73 -4.53 -16.32 -9.64
C LYS A 73 -4.73 -15.53 -8.33
N TYR A 74 -3.64 -15.18 -7.65
CA TYR A 74 -3.68 -14.37 -6.45
C TYR A 74 -4.21 -12.96 -6.76
N ASP A 75 -3.69 -12.31 -7.81
CA ASP A 75 -4.14 -10.97 -8.24
C ASP A 75 -5.65 -10.94 -8.56
N GLU A 76 -6.16 -11.97 -9.23
CA GLU A 76 -7.60 -12.08 -9.55
C GLU A 76 -8.50 -12.21 -8.31
N SER A 77 -8.01 -12.88 -7.26
CA SER A 77 -8.82 -13.23 -6.08
C SER A 77 -8.68 -12.25 -4.92
N ASP A 78 -7.51 -11.62 -4.74
CA ASP A 78 -7.21 -10.77 -3.58
C ASP A 78 -7.03 -9.27 -3.91
N GLY A 79 -7.06 -8.90 -5.19
CA GLY A 79 -6.87 -7.51 -5.63
C GLY A 79 -7.94 -6.51 -5.17
N GLY A 80 -9.08 -6.96 -4.65
CA GLY A 80 -10.22 -6.12 -4.27
C GLY A 80 -9.90 -5.09 -3.18
N TYR A 81 -9.11 -5.47 -2.18
CA TYR A 81 -8.61 -4.59 -1.12
C TYR A 81 -7.81 -3.41 -1.71
N SER A 82 -6.86 -3.72 -2.58
CA SER A 82 -6.02 -2.71 -3.24
C SER A 82 -6.85 -1.80 -4.16
N ALA A 83 -7.75 -2.38 -4.95
CA ALA A 83 -8.59 -1.64 -5.88
C ALA A 83 -9.44 -0.56 -5.20
N ILE A 84 -10.07 -0.85 -4.07
CA ILE A 84 -10.87 0.15 -3.35
C ILE A 84 -9.98 1.21 -2.67
N MET A 85 -8.84 0.82 -2.12
CA MET A 85 -7.92 1.78 -1.50
C MET A 85 -7.27 2.73 -2.50
N ILE A 86 -6.96 2.26 -3.72
CA ILE A 86 -6.39 3.10 -4.78
C ILE A 86 -7.44 4.08 -5.32
N THR A 87 -8.69 3.64 -5.45
CA THR A 87 -9.72 4.44 -6.15
C THR A 87 -10.58 5.29 -5.22
N ARG A 88 -10.86 4.83 -3.98
CA ARG A 88 -11.78 5.46 -3.02
C ARG A 88 -11.26 5.38 -1.57
N PRO A 89 -10.02 5.82 -1.29
CA PRO A 89 -9.42 5.67 0.03
C PRO A 89 -10.25 6.32 1.15
N ASP A 90 -10.77 7.53 0.94
CA ASP A 90 -11.55 8.24 1.97
C ASP A 90 -12.88 7.54 2.29
N THR A 91 -13.49 6.88 1.29
CA THR A 91 -14.77 6.19 1.45
C THR A 91 -14.59 4.93 2.31
N ILE A 92 -13.59 4.11 1.99
CA ILE A 92 -13.30 2.91 2.78
C ILE A 92 -12.78 3.28 4.17
N ALA A 93 -11.94 4.34 4.28
CA ALA A 93 -11.46 4.82 5.57
C ALA A 93 -12.59 5.24 6.52
N ALA A 94 -13.61 5.95 6.01
CA ALA A 94 -14.77 6.32 6.81
C ALA A 94 -15.51 5.09 7.38
N ALA A 95 -15.69 4.04 6.56
CA ALA A 95 -16.35 2.81 6.99
C ALA A 95 -15.53 2.01 8.02
N LEU A 96 -14.21 1.88 7.79
CA LEU A 96 -13.31 1.17 8.71
C LEU A 96 -13.14 1.90 10.05
N ASN A 97 -13.14 3.24 10.04
CA ASN A 97 -13.00 4.04 11.24
C ASN A 97 -14.26 4.02 12.14
N ASP A 98 -15.44 3.77 11.57
CA ASP A 98 -16.70 3.71 12.32
C ASP A 98 -16.95 2.33 12.98
N SER A 99 -16.22 1.29 12.54
CA SER A 99 -16.41 -0.08 13.02
C SER A 99 -15.09 -0.74 13.41
N PRO A 100 -14.77 -0.88 14.71
CA PRO A 100 -13.56 -1.57 15.14
C PRO A 100 -13.53 -3.04 14.73
N ILE A 101 -14.70 -3.69 14.69
CA ILE A 101 -14.84 -5.08 14.21
C ILE A 101 -14.63 -5.12 12.69
N GLY A 102 -15.11 -4.12 11.95
CA GLY A 102 -14.89 -4.00 10.51
C GLY A 102 -13.40 -3.85 10.18
N LEU A 103 -12.68 -2.98 10.89
CA LEU A 103 -11.24 -2.83 10.73
C LEU A 103 -10.48 -4.11 11.13
N ALA A 104 -10.86 -4.75 12.23
CA ALA A 104 -10.25 -6.01 12.64
C ALA A 104 -10.43 -7.09 11.56
N ALA A 105 -11.65 -7.26 11.04
CA ALA A 105 -11.91 -8.22 9.96
C ALA A 105 -11.10 -7.90 8.70
N TRP A 106 -10.99 -6.62 8.33
CA TRP A 106 -10.22 -6.15 7.18
C TRP A 106 -8.71 -6.47 7.28
N ILE A 107 -8.13 -6.40 8.47
CA ILE A 107 -6.72 -6.76 8.72
C ILE A 107 -6.55 -8.28 8.82
N VAL A 108 -7.43 -8.95 9.57
CA VAL A 108 -7.39 -10.40 9.81
C VAL A 108 -7.54 -11.20 8.51
N ASP A 109 -8.34 -10.71 7.58
CA ASP A 109 -8.46 -11.26 6.22
C ASP A 109 -7.09 -11.43 5.56
N LYS A 110 -6.25 -10.38 5.62
CA LYS A 110 -4.90 -10.41 5.02
C LYS A 110 -3.92 -11.25 5.80
N LEU A 111 -4.00 -11.23 7.14
CA LEU A 111 -3.19 -12.15 7.94
C LEU A 111 -3.48 -13.61 7.58
N ARG A 112 -4.74 -13.95 7.29
CA ARG A 112 -5.15 -15.31 6.97
C ARG A 112 -4.64 -15.76 5.61
N ASP A 113 -4.74 -14.88 4.61
CA ASP A 113 -4.44 -15.22 3.23
C ASP A 113 -2.94 -15.04 2.88
N TRP A 114 -2.24 -14.12 3.56
CA TRP A 114 -0.83 -13.80 3.28
C TRP A 114 0.15 -14.54 4.20
N SER A 115 -0.36 -15.38 5.09
CA SER A 115 0.48 -16.19 5.98
C SER A 115 0.44 -17.65 5.61
N ASP A 116 1.51 -18.36 5.94
CA ASP A 116 1.66 -19.81 5.77
C ASP A 116 0.90 -20.60 6.86
N CYS A 117 -0.35 -20.20 7.12
CA CYS A 117 -1.23 -20.73 8.15
C CYS A 117 -2.32 -21.66 7.60
N GLY A 118 -2.40 -21.86 6.28
CA GLY A 118 -3.38 -22.75 5.66
C GLY A 118 -4.84 -22.39 5.95
N GLY A 119 -5.12 -21.11 6.22
CA GLY A 119 -6.44 -20.61 6.59
C GLY A 119 -6.80 -20.70 8.08
N ASP A 120 -5.97 -21.33 8.92
CA ASP A 120 -6.10 -21.33 10.38
C ASP A 120 -5.00 -20.47 11.02
N LEU A 121 -5.36 -19.23 11.34
CA LEU A 121 -4.45 -18.23 11.91
C LEU A 121 -3.79 -18.66 13.22
N ALA A 122 -4.48 -19.45 14.03
CA ALA A 122 -3.97 -19.87 15.35
C ALA A 122 -2.72 -20.75 15.23
N THR A 123 -2.45 -21.32 14.05
CA THR A 123 -1.22 -22.08 13.78
C THR A 123 0.02 -21.20 13.66
N ARG A 124 -0.14 -19.89 13.38
CA ARG A 124 0.95 -18.94 13.14
C ARG A 124 0.99 -17.77 14.09
N PHE A 125 -0.18 -17.30 14.54
CA PHE A 125 -0.28 -16.15 15.43
C PHE A 125 -1.18 -16.51 16.61
N ASP A 126 -0.69 -16.23 17.81
CA ASP A 126 -1.57 -16.17 18.96
C ASP A 126 -2.50 -14.94 18.88
N PHE A 127 -3.56 -14.97 19.68
CA PHE A 127 -4.58 -13.93 19.67
C PHE A 127 -4.03 -12.56 20.06
N ASP A 128 -3.08 -12.51 21.01
CA ASP A 128 -2.48 -11.26 21.48
C ASP A 128 -1.61 -10.62 20.39
N THR A 129 -0.95 -11.43 19.57
CA THR A 129 -0.19 -10.99 18.40
C THR A 129 -1.11 -10.35 17.36
N ILE A 130 -2.24 -10.99 17.06
CA ILE A 130 -3.25 -10.44 16.14
C ILE A 130 -3.78 -9.11 16.68
N LEU A 131 -4.15 -9.05 17.98
CA LEU A 131 -4.62 -7.81 18.59
C LEU A 131 -3.57 -6.71 18.59
N SER A 132 -2.30 -7.04 18.83
CA SER A 132 -1.20 -6.08 18.80
C SER A 132 -1.00 -5.45 17.43
N MET A 133 -1.34 -6.16 16.35
CA MET A 133 -1.32 -5.61 14.99
C MET A 133 -2.53 -4.71 14.70
N VAL A 134 -3.71 -5.05 15.23
CA VAL A 134 -4.97 -4.34 14.95
C VAL A 134 -5.12 -3.07 15.81
N ILE A 135 -4.79 -3.14 17.09
CA ILE A 135 -5.04 -2.08 18.08
C ILE A 135 -4.39 -0.73 17.71
N PRO A 136 -3.12 -0.66 17.25
CA PRO A 136 -2.52 0.62 16.85
C PRO A 136 -3.32 1.34 15.75
N VAL A 137 -3.85 0.59 14.78
CA VAL A 137 -4.64 1.14 13.67
C VAL A 137 -6.00 1.64 14.16
N LEU A 138 -6.59 0.99 15.17
CA LEU A 138 -7.81 1.47 15.84
C LEU A 138 -7.57 2.76 16.64
N GLY A 139 -6.41 2.86 17.31
CA GLY A 139 -6.08 3.97 18.19
C GLY A 139 -5.81 5.30 17.48
N ASP A 140 -5.32 5.21 16.24
CA ASP A 140 -4.92 6.36 15.39
C ASP A 140 -6.05 6.87 14.48
N GLY A 141 -7.25 6.29 14.55
CA GLY A 141 -8.43 6.82 13.87
C GLY A 141 -8.73 8.27 14.30
N PRO A 142 -9.12 9.18 13.39
CA PRO A 142 -9.47 10.55 13.76
C PRO A 142 -10.61 10.51 14.77
N ARG A 143 -10.30 10.82 16.03
CA ARG A 143 -11.30 11.05 17.06
C ARG A 143 -12.24 12.15 16.56
N SER A 144 -13.48 11.74 16.31
CA SER A 144 -14.64 12.51 15.88
C SER A 144 -14.48 14.05 15.80
N GLY A 145 -14.70 14.59 14.59
CA GLY A 145 -15.54 15.79 14.44
C GLY A 145 -14.89 17.17 14.21
N ARG A 146 -13.63 17.29 13.75
CA ARG A 146 -13.07 18.64 13.42
C ARG A 146 -12.39 18.84 12.07
N GLN A 147 -12.26 17.83 11.21
CA GLN A 147 -11.49 17.97 9.97
C GLN A 147 -12.30 17.87 8.67
N CYS A 148 -13.63 17.98 8.73
CA CYS A 148 -14.48 18.02 7.54
C CYS A 148 -15.00 19.42 7.19
N ALA A 149 -14.55 20.49 7.85
CA ALA A 149 -15.07 21.85 7.64
C ALA A 149 -14.00 22.94 7.71
N SER A 150 -13.01 22.91 6.80
CA SER A 150 -12.19 24.11 6.56
C SER A 150 -11.49 24.12 5.20
N THR A 151 -12.20 23.85 4.10
CA THR A 151 -11.80 24.39 2.78
C THR A 151 -12.98 24.49 1.80
N THR A 152 -14.13 24.97 2.26
CA THR A 152 -15.11 25.56 1.32
C THR A 152 -14.70 27.00 1.07
N THR A 153 -13.69 27.20 0.22
CA THR A 153 -13.55 28.50 -0.45
C THR A 153 -14.77 28.65 -1.34
N SER A 154 -15.67 29.53 -0.92
CA SER A 154 -16.90 29.89 -1.61
C SER A 154 -16.61 30.29 -3.07
N ALA A 155 -16.87 29.39 -4.01
CA ALA A 155 -17.00 29.73 -5.42
C ALA A 155 -18.48 30.04 -5.68
N THR A 156 -18.86 31.29 -5.44
CA THR A 156 -20.15 31.85 -5.84
C THR A 156 -20.32 31.65 -7.35
N ILE A 157 -21.20 30.72 -7.75
CA ILE A 157 -21.59 30.51 -9.15
C ILE A 157 -22.37 31.74 -9.61
N ARG A 158 -21.73 32.60 -10.41
CA ARG A 158 -22.43 33.66 -11.17
C ARG A 158 -23.06 33.06 -12.43
N PRO A 159 -24.32 33.39 -12.76
CA PRO A 159 -24.95 32.90 -13.98
C PRO A 159 -24.47 33.69 -15.20
N GLY A 160 -24.11 32.98 -16.27
CA GLY A 160 -24.17 33.47 -17.65
C GLY A 160 -22.83 33.73 -18.35
N ARG A 161 -22.46 32.80 -19.24
CA ARG A 161 -22.08 33.09 -20.64
C ARG A 161 -22.13 31.80 -21.47
N ARG A 162 -22.93 31.82 -22.54
CA ARG A 162 -23.13 30.69 -23.47
C ARG A 162 -21.84 30.44 -24.27
N SER A 163 -21.40 29.18 -24.34
CA SER A 163 -20.29 28.74 -25.19
C SER A 163 -20.76 28.51 -26.63
N PRO A 164 -20.06 29.01 -27.66
CA PRO A 164 -20.42 28.81 -29.06
C PRO A 164 -19.59 27.66 -29.65
N TYR A 165 -19.94 26.40 -29.36
CA TYR A 165 -19.44 25.29 -30.16
C TYR A 165 -20.53 24.24 -30.37
N ARG A 166 -21.28 24.47 -31.44
CA ARG A 166 -22.28 23.57 -32.01
C ARG A 166 -21.56 22.70 -33.05
N ARG A 167 -21.18 21.46 -32.72
CA ARG A 167 -20.75 20.48 -33.73
C ARG A 167 -21.98 19.83 -34.34
N ARG A 168 -22.12 19.99 -35.67
CA ARG A 168 -23.15 19.38 -36.51
C ARG A 168 -22.90 17.88 -36.65
N SER A 169 -24.01 17.15 -36.67
CA SER A 169 -24.13 15.77 -37.14
C SER A 169 -23.72 15.62 -38.61
N ARG A 170 -23.16 14.45 -38.91
CA ARG A 170 -23.48 13.64 -40.09
C ARG A 170 -23.70 12.22 -39.62
#